data_AF-A0A835Z9V7-F1
#
_entry.id   AF-A0A835Z9V7-F1
#
_cell.length_a   1.000
_cell.length_b   1.000
_cell.length_c   1.000
_cell.angle_alpha   90.00
_cell.angle_beta   90.00
_cell.angle_gamma   90.00
#
_symmetry.space_group_name_H-M   'P 1'
#
loop_
_entity.id
_entity.type
_entity.pdbx_description
1 polymer ?
#
loop_
_entity_poly.entity_id
_entity_poly.type
_entity_poly.pdbx_seq_one_letter_code
_entity_poly.pdbx_strand_id
1 'polypeptide(L)'
;MVRSTFVAVAALAIGAHAFAPIATPAAARRQTCAYTSSCRGVGASRSRLLMSTVERPPAEAEAAPEAPGADPVRVADIRDFSYSEQYDDLFSKPLVINKPVPKPSEQAQANQPGAKKIFMSKVYGVLKRNRFFNRPYGPQDITYAIFFAVTHGLCLLAPATFSWKMVGLAFVTYFVTGCMGITFSFHRQLSHRAFQTPKWLEYFMAYCASLAIQGDPVTWVSDHRVHHLHTDTPLDLHSPYEGFWWSHMGWMFDEEAHDQRSPTMSNASDLLKQPFYRHMQKFYFAHVALKFALMYAIAGLPGVIWGGAVATVFLWHVTFFVNSASHVWGNQPFRTGDQSRNIWWVGILAFGEGWHNNHHAFEFSARHGILKGQFDITWYMIRGLQKLGLATNVKLPSRAQLNKLTPEGTAPQLAYQPA
;
A
#
# COMPACT_ATOMS: atom_id res chain seq x y z
N MET A 1 -5.66 -18.57 -41.45
CA MET A 1 -6.80 -18.46 -40.51
C MET A 1 -6.43 -18.10 -39.07
N VAL A 2 -5.15 -18.12 -38.64
CA VAL A 2 -4.74 -17.82 -37.23
C VAL A 2 -4.40 -16.32 -36.99
N ARG A 3 -4.33 -15.48 -38.03
CA ARG A 3 -4.06 -14.04 -37.90
C ARG A 3 -5.28 -13.19 -37.51
N SER A 4 -6.49 -13.67 -37.82
CA SER A 4 -7.73 -12.88 -37.69
C SER A 4 -8.36 -12.96 -36.29
N THR A 5 -8.07 -14.01 -35.52
CA THR A 5 -8.68 -14.26 -34.21
C THR A 5 -8.00 -13.47 -33.07
N PHE A 6 -6.74 -13.07 -33.23
CA PHE A 6 -5.98 -12.42 -32.15
C PHE A 6 -6.34 -10.94 -31.97
N VAL A 7 -6.70 -10.24 -33.05
CA VAL A 7 -7.26 -8.87 -32.97
C VAL A 7 -8.61 -8.90 -32.25
N ALA A 8 -9.39 -9.98 -32.40
CA ALA A 8 -10.66 -10.14 -31.70
C ALA A 8 -10.50 -10.37 -30.19
N VAL A 9 -9.48 -11.09 -29.72
CA VAL A 9 -9.25 -11.30 -28.26
C VAL A 9 -8.76 -10.03 -27.58
N ALA A 10 -7.90 -9.24 -28.23
CA ALA A 10 -7.50 -7.92 -27.73
C ALA A 10 -8.66 -6.90 -27.78
N ALA A 11 -9.51 -6.98 -28.80
CA ALA A 11 -10.69 -6.12 -28.92
C ALA A 11 -11.85 -6.55 -28.00
N LEU A 12 -12.01 -7.83 -27.66
CA LEU A 12 -13.08 -8.32 -26.78
C LEU A 12 -12.81 -8.05 -25.29
N ALA A 13 -11.54 -7.92 -24.89
CA ALA A 13 -11.19 -7.47 -23.54
C ALA A 13 -11.29 -5.93 -23.36
N ILE A 14 -11.38 -5.16 -24.45
CA ILE A 14 -11.35 -3.69 -24.45
C ILE A 14 -12.69 -3.10 -24.95
N GLY A 15 -13.45 -3.85 -25.75
CA GLY A 15 -14.63 -3.40 -26.47
C GLY A 15 -15.93 -3.87 -25.84
N ALA A 16 -16.38 -3.17 -24.80
CA ALA A 16 -17.81 -2.95 -24.51
C ALA A 16 -18.06 -1.82 -23.49
N HIS A 17 -17.04 -1.30 -22.78
CA HIS A 17 -17.21 -0.24 -21.77
C HIS A 17 -16.30 1.00 -21.96
N ALA A 18 -15.53 1.07 -23.05
CA ALA A 18 -14.54 2.13 -23.26
C ALA A 18 -15.08 3.53 -23.63
N PHE A 19 -16.39 3.79 -23.53
CA PHE A 19 -16.98 5.10 -23.85
C PHE A 19 -18.12 5.55 -22.91
N ALA A 20 -18.17 5.06 -21.68
CA ALA A 20 -18.93 5.73 -20.63
C ALA A 20 -17.98 6.53 -19.73
N PRO A 21 -18.20 7.83 -19.49
CA PRO A 21 -17.45 8.53 -18.46
C PRO A 21 -17.71 7.82 -17.13
N ILE A 22 -16.63 7.40 -16.44
CA ILE A 22 -16.70 6.96 -15.05
C ILE A 22 -17.24 8.17 -14.26
N ALA A 23 -18.52 8.11 -13.91
CA ALA A 23 -19.14 9.11 -13.07
C ALA A 23 -18.52 9.00 -11.68
N THR A 24 -17.90 10.07 -11.22
CA THR A 24 -17.50 10.22 -9.82
C THR A 24 -18.72 10.01 -8.92
N PRO A 25 -18.70 9.09 -7.92
CA PRO A 25 -19.79 8.96 -6.98
C PRO A 25 -19.69 10.07 -5.93
N ALA A 26 -20.02 11.30 -6.33
CA ALA A 26 -20.16 12.46 -5.43
C ALA A 26 -21.53 13.12 -5.54
N ALA A 27 -22.52 12.44 -6.13
CA ALA A 27 -23.83 13.02 -6.41
C ALA A 27 -24.98 12.08 -6.05
N ALA A 28 -25.10 11.67 -4.79
CA ALA A 28 -26.37 11.18 -4.24
C ALA A 28 -26.36 11.20 -2.69
N ARG A 29 -26.47 12.39 -2.10
CA ARG A 29 -27.16 12.66 -0.82
C ARG A 29 -27.10 14.16 -0.54
N ARG A 30 -28.02 14.90 -1.15
CA ARG A 30 -28.39 16.24 -0.65
C ARG A 30 -29.29 16.03 0.56
N GLN A 31 -28.70 16.02 1.76
CA GLN A 31 -29.45 16.33 2.97
C GLN A 31 -29.37 17.84 3.16
N THR A 32 -30.51 18.49 2.97
CA THR A 32 -30.76 19.89 3.21
C THR A 32 -30.48 20.23 4.68
N CYS A 33 -29.51 21.11 4.93
CA CYS A 33 -29.41 21.83 6.18
C CYS A 33 -29.47 23.32 5.85
N ALA A 34 -30.60 23.94 6.20
CA ALA A 34 -30.83 25.36 6.04
C ALA A 34 -29.99 26.11 7.10
N TYR A 35 -29.12 27.01 6.64
CA TYR A 35 -28.45 27.99 7.49
C TYR A 35 -29.15 29.32 7.27
N THR A 36 -29.95 29.76 8.24
CA THR A 36 -30.50 31.11 8.28
C THR A 36 -29.60 31.99 9.15
N SER A 37 -29.12 33.07 8.54
CA SER A 37 -28.43 34.18 9.19
C SER A 37 -29.41 35.10 9.91
N SER A 38 -29.09 35.55 11.13
CA SER A 38 -29.67 36.76 11.72
C SER A 38 -28.82 37.34 12.88
N CYS A 39 -28.06 38.38 12.54
CA CYS A 39 -27.96 39.69 13.19
C CYS A 39 -28.05 39.90 14.73
N ARG A 40 -27.00 40.63 15.20
CA ARG A 40 -26.96 41.80 16.14
C ARG A 40 -27.04 41.58 17.65
N GLY A 41 -26.13 42.28 18.38
CA GLY A 41 -26.47 42.93 19.66
C GLY A 41 -25.37 43.04 20.73
N VAL A 42 -24.56 44.10 20.60
CA VAL A 42 -23.83 44.90 21.62
C VAL A 42 -24.19 44.71 23.11
N GLY A 43 -23.19 44.73 24.01
CA GLY A 43 -23.37 45.14 25.40
C GLY A 43 -22.19 44.84 26.35
N ALA A 44 -21.35 45.83 26.63
CA ALA A 44 -20.32 45.80 27.68
C ALA A 44 -20.90 46.33 29.02
N SER A 45 -20.47 45.80 30.18
CA SER A 45 -20.25 46.59 31.42
C SER A 45 -19.83 45.75 32.65
N ARG A 46 -18.62 46.04 33.14
CA ARG A 46 -18.13 46.27 34.53
C ARG A 46 -18.54 45.36 35.71
N SER A 47 -17.47 44.80 36.31
CA SER A 47 -17.03 44.81 37.72
C SER A 47 -18.04 44.70 38.88
N ARG A 48 -17.80 43.71 39.76
CA ARG A 48 -17.58 43.96 41.21
C ARG A 48 -16.90 42.79 41.91
N LEU A 49 -15.76 43.11 42.53
CA LEU A 49 -15.14 42.38 43.63
C LEU A 49 -16.06 42.44 44.86
N LEU A 50 -16.22 41.33 45.57
CA LEU A 50 -16.48 41.32 47.02
C LEU A 50 -15.80 40.08 47.62
N MET A 51 -14.82 40.34 48.47
CA MET A 51 -14.24 39.37 49.40
C MET A 51 -15.25 39.10 50.52
N SER A 52 -15.40 37.84 50.91
CA SER A 52 -15.90 37.49 52.24
C SER A 52 -15.31 36.15 52.69
N THR A 53 -14.46 36.26 53.71
CA THR A 53 -14.33 35.39 54.89
C THR A 53 -14.22 33.87 54.73
N VAL A 54 -13.02 33.41 55.11
CA VAL A 54 -12.62 32.04 55.45
C VAL A 54 -13.46 31.50 56.61
N GLU A 55 -14.11 30.37 56.41
CA GLU A 55 -14.59 29.49 57.49
C GLU A 55 -13.95 28.11 57.34
N ARG A 56 -13.36 27.60 58.44
CA ARG A 56 -12.80 26.24 58.54
C ARG A 56 -13.93 25.22 58.63
N PRO A 57 -13.82 24.04 57.99
CA PRO A 57 -14.73 22.94 58.25
C PRO A 57 -14.41 22.25 59.59
N PRO A 58 -15.42 21.77 60.33
CA PRO A 58 -15.22 21.01 61.56
C PRO A 58 -14.76 19.58 61.29
N ALA A 59 -14.12 19.00 62.31
CA ALA A 59 -13.44 17.71 62.30
C ALA A 59 -14.39 16.49 62.17
N GLU A 60 -13.93 15.54 61.36
CA GLU A 60 -14.04 14.07 61.42
C GLU A 60 -15.29 13.45 62.08
N ALA A 61 -16.17 12.90 61.24
CA ALA A 61 -17.02 11.77 61.59
C ALA A 61 -16.45 10.51 60.91
N GLU A 62 -16.14 9.48 61.70
CA GLU A 62 -15.66 8.17 61.24
C GLU A 62 -16.66 7.53 60.27
N ALA A 63 -16.19 7.22 59.06
CA ALA A 63 -16.93 6.41 58.09
C ALA A 63 -16.53 4.93 58.25
N ALA A 64 -17.55 4.06 58.21
CA ALA A 64 -17.48 2.61 58.30
C ALA A 64 -16.56 1.98 57.22
N PRO A 65 -16.01 0.77 57.43
CA PRO A 65 -15.02 0.17 56.53
C PRO A 65 -15.61 -0.12 55.14
N GLU A 66 -14.93 0.38 54.10
CA GLU A 66 -15.21 0.06 52.70
C GLU A 66 -14.99 -1.44 52.40
N ALA A 67 -15.94 -2.02 51.69
CA ALA A 67 -15.83 -3.36 51.11
C ALA A 67 -14.63 -3.43 50.12
N PRO A 68 -14.00 -4.60 49.93
CA PRO A 68 -12.80 -4.70 49.09
C PRO A 68 -13.13 -4.25 47.67
N GLY A 69 -12.40 -3.21 47.23
CA GLY A 69 -12.59 -2.57 45.93
C GLY A 69 -12.47 -3.56 44.79
N ALA A 70 -13.48 -3.56 43.92
CA ALA A 70 -13.30 -4.04 42.56
C ALA A 70 -12.18 -3.22 41.92
N ASP A 71 -11.19 -3.89 41.33
CA ASP A 71 -10.18 -3.23 40.49
C ASP A 71 -10.90 -2.26 39.54
N PRO A 72 -10.41 -1.02 39.36
CA PRO A 72 -11.02 -0.09 38.42
C PRO A 72 -11.05 -0.79 37.06
N VAL A 73 -12.26 -0.96 36.51
CA VAL A 73 -12.47 -1.56 35.19
C VAL A 73 -11.60 -0.80 34.20
N ARG A 74 -10.45 -1.39 33.85
CA ARG A 74 -9.54 -0.81 32.87
C ARG A 74 -10.30 -0.78 31.55
N VAL A 75 -10.69 0.41 31.10
CA VAL A 75 -11.22 0.59 29.74
C VAL A 75 -10.12 0.10 28.81
N ALA A 76 -10.38 -0.98 28.07
CA ALA A 76 -9.40 -1.60 27.20
C ALA A 76 -8.91 -0.58 26.15
N ASP A 77 -7.59 -0.41 26.05
CA ASP A 77 -6.99 0.40 24.98
C ASP A 77 -7.18 -0.36 23.66
N ILE A 78 -7.50 0.32 22.56
CA ILE A 78 -7.61 -0.31 21.23
C ILE A 78 -6.31 -1.03 20.81
N ARG A 79 -5.17 -0.69 21.43
CA ARG A 79 -3.89 -1.40 21.28
C ARG A 79 -3.91 -2.82 21.86
N ASP A 80 -4.78 -3.07 22.85
CA ASP A 80 -4.93 -4.38 23.48
C ASP A 80 -5.83 -5.30 22.63
N PHE A 81 -6.56 -4.74 21.63
CA PHE A 81 -7.47 -5.48 20.76
C PHE A 81 -6.72 -6.33 19.71
N SER A 82 -7.32 -7.47 19.40
CA SER A 82 -7.02 -8.25 18.18
C SER A 82 -7.33 -7.44 16.92
N TYR A 83 -6.83 -7.90 15.77
CA TYR A 83 -7.19 -7.29 14.47
C TYR A 83 -8.70 -7.36 14.24
N SER A 84 -9.32 -8.49 14.59
CA SER A 84 -10.77 -8.67 14.40
C SER A 84 -11.61 -7.73 15.27
N GLU A 85 -11.24 -7.51 16.53
CA GLU A 85 -11.92 -6.57 17.42
C GLU A 85 -11.72 -5.12 16.96
N GLN A 86 -10.50 -4.75 16.54
CA GLN A 86 -10.27 -3.44 15.94
C GLN A 86 -11.11 -3.25 14.67
N TYR A 87 -11.24 -4.29 13.84
CA TYR A 87 -12.05 -4.22 12.63
C TYR A 87 -13.52 -3.95 13.00
N ASP A 88 -14.07 -4.72 13.93
CA ASP A 88 -15.48 -4.58 14.31
C ASP A 88 -15.75 -3.20 14.95
N ASP A 89 -14.82 -2.70 15.79
CA ASP A 89 -14.91 -1.35 16.37
C ASP A 89 -14.82 -0.25 15.30
N LEU A 90 -13.84 -0.30 14.41
CA LEU A 90 -13.62 0.73 13.39
C LEU A 90 -14.78 0.80 12.40
N PHE A 91 -15.24 -0.34 11.88
CA PHE A 91 -16.29 -0.38 10.86
C PHE A 91 -17.70 -0.24 11.44
N SER A 92 -17.87 -0.21 12.77
CA SER A 92 -19.15 0.12 13.42
C SER A 92 -19.48 1.63 13.40
N LYS A 93 -18.51 2.47 13.06
CA LYS A 93 -18.60 3.94 13.12
C LYS A 93 -18.10 4.59 11.82
N PRO A 94 -18.39 5.88 11.58
CA PRO A 94 -17.83 6.59 10.43
C PRO A 94 -16.29 6.55 10.44
N LEU A 95 -15.69 6.07 9.34
CA LEU A 95 -14.25 5.85 9.24
C LEU A 95 -13.47 7.17 9.18
N VAL A 96 -12.38 7.25 9.95
CA VAL A 96 -11.41 8.36 9.92
C VAL A 96 -10.11 7.85 9.31
N ILE A 97 -10.06 7.83 7.98
CA ILE A 97 -8.98 7.20 7.19
C ILE A 97 -7.69 8.03 7.09
N ASN A 98 -7.69 9.28 7.54
CA ASN A 98 -6.53 10.19 7.41
C ASN A 98 -5.68 10.27 8.67
N LYS A 99 -5.97 9.45 9.69
CA LYS A 99 -5.21 9.38 10.94
C LYS A 99 -4.67 7.97 11.15
N PRO A 100 -3.44 7.81 11.66
CA PRO A 100 -2.90 6.49 11.97
C PRO A 100 -3.78 5.74 12.97
N VAL A 101 -3.98 4.45 12.71
CA VAL A 101 -4.63 3.51 13.64
C VAL A 101 -3.55 2.77 14.45
N PRO A 102 -3.72 2.58 15.77
CA PRO A 102 -2.77 1.78 16.56
C PRO A 102 -2.69 0.33 16.07
N LYS A 103 -1.49 -0.25 16.09
CA LYS A 103 -1.28 -1.63 15.64
C LYS A 103 -2.03 -2.62 16.55
N PRO A 104 -2.63 -3.69 15.99
CA PRO A 104 -3.31 -4.71 16.79
C PRO A 104 -2.35 -5.49 17.69
N SER A 105 -2.86 -6.02 18.79
CA SER A 105 -2.14 -6.95 19.66
C SER A 105 -1.97 -8.30 18.98
N GLU A 106 -0.70 -8.71 18.76
CA GLU A 106 -0.37 -10.03 18.21
C GLU A 106 -0.91 -11.17 19.08
N GLN A 107 -0.86 -11.00 20.40
CA GLN A 107 -1.31 -12.01 21.36
C GLN A 107 -2.84 -12.14 21.36
N ALA A 108 -3.56 -11.02 21.36
CA ALA A 108 -5.02 -11.04 21.27
C ALA A 108 -5.47 -11.67 19.94
N GLN A 109 -4.79 -11.32 18.84
CA GLN A 109 -5.07 -11.89 17.53
C GLN A 109 -4.79 -13.39 17.44
N ALA A 110 -3.72 -13.87 18.09
CA ALA A 110 -3.45 -15.31 18.15
C ALA A 110 -4.51 -16.09 18.93
N ASN A 111 -5.18 -15.45 19.89
CA ASN A 111 -6.26 -16.03 20.69
C ASN A 111 -7.66 -15.81 20.09
N GLN A 112 -7.78 -15.05 19.01
CA GLN A 112 -9.07 -14.74 18.38
C GLN A 112 -9.73 -16.02 17.83
N PRO A 113 -11.03 -16.24 18.10
CA PRO A 113 -11.76 -17.38 17.54
C PRO A 113 -11.67 -17.43 16.00
N GLY A 114 -11.30 -18.60 15.47
CA GLY A 114 -11.14 -18.83 14.03
C GLY A 114 -9.82 -18.34 13.43
N ALA A 115 -8.93 -17.72 14.22
CA ALA A 115 -7.61 -17.33 13.77
C ALA A 115 -6.76 -18.54 13.37
N LYS A 116 -6.18 -18.48 12.17
CA LYS A 116 -5.30 -19.52 11.64
C LYS A 116 -3.90 -18.98 11.51
N LYS A 117 -2.95 -19.73 12.05
CA LYS A 117 -1.52 -19.45 11.88
C LYS A 117 -1.15 -19.57 10.41
N ILE A 118 -0.53 -18.54 9.84
CA ILE A 118 0.02 -18.62 8.48
C ILE A 118 1.22 -19.58 8.52
N PHE A 119 1.29 -20.47 7.53
CA PHE A 119 2.30 -21.53 7.45
C PHE A 119 3.72 -21.03 7.73
N MET A 120 4.42 -21.69 8.65
CA MET A 120 5.80 -21.37 9.05
C MET A 120 6.05 -19.90 9.48
N SER A 121 5.06 -19.24 10.08
CA SER A 121 5.18 -17.85 10.54
C SER A 121 4.73 -17.66 11.99
N LYS A 122 4.84 -16.44 12.52
CA LYS A 122 4.22 -16.05 13.81
C LYS A 122 2.88 -15.32 13.63
N VAL A 123 2.44 -15.11 12.40
CA VAL A 123 1.26 -14.30 12.07
C VAL A 123 0.00 -15.16 12.08
N TYR A 124 -1.06 -14.67 12.70
CA TYR A 124 -2.37 -15.31 12.79
C TYR A 124 -3.42 -14.50 12.04
N GLY A 125 -4.04 -15.10 11.02
CA GLY A 125 -5.01 -14.42 10.18
C GLY A 125 -6.45 -14.89 10.40
N VAL A 126 -7.39 -13.95 10.33
CA VAL A 126 -8.85 -14.20 10.22
C VAL A 126 -9.35 -13.43 9.02
N LEU A 127 -9.82 -14.15 8.00
CA LEU A 127 -10.42 -13.53 6.83
C LEU A 127 -11.75 -12.88 7.21
N LYS A 128 -11.91 -11.57 7.01
CA LYS A 128 -13.12 -10.83 7.42
C LYS A 128 -14.20 -10.80 6.33
N ARG A 129 -13.82 -10.99 5.06
CA ARG A 129 -14.73 -10.99 3.91
C ARG A 129 -14.58 -12.27 3.09
N ASN A 130 -15.70 -12.82 2.59
CA ASN A 130 -15.65 -13.98 1.70
C ASN A 130 -14.91 -13.62 0.39
N ARG A 131 -14.02 -14.49 -0.07
CA ARG A 131 -13.22 -14.26 -1.29
C ARG A 131 -13.96 -14.54 -2.58
N PHE A 132 -14.87 -15.52 -2.58
CA PHE A 132 -15.32 -16.16 -3.83
C PHE A 132 -16.83 -16.42 -3.91
N PHE A 133 -17.50 -16.65 -2.79
CA PHE A 133 -18.89 -17.09 -2.81
C PHE A 133 -19.76 -16.14 -2.00
N ASN A 134 -21.04 -16.03 -2.37
CA ASN A 134 -22.06 -15.34 -1.59
C ASN A 134 -21.69 -13.89 -1.20
N ARG A 135 -21.08 -13.15 -2.13
CA ARG A 135 -20.78 -11.72 -2.03
C ARG A 135 -21.24 -11.01 -3.31
N PRO A 136 -21.58 -9.72 -3.25
CA PRO A 136 -21.74 -8.92 -4.46
C PRO A 136 -20.39 -8.80 -5.19
N TYR A 137 -20.45 -8.76 -6.52
CA TYR A 137 -19.29 -8.49 -7.37
C TYR A 137 -19.53 -7.21 -8.14
N GLY A 138 -18.64 -6.24 -7.97
CA GLY A 138 -18.66 -5.01 -8.73
C GLY A 138 -18.06 -5.18 -10.13
N PRO A 139 -18.27 -4.20 -11.03
CA PRO A 139 -17.66 -4.23 -12.36
C PRO A 139 -16.13 -4.30 -12.33
N GLN A 140 -15.48 -3.69 -11.32
CA GLN A 140 -14.03 -3.73 -11.18
C GLN A 140 -13.56 -5.13 -10.80
N ASP A 141 -14.25 -5.80 -9.87
CA ASP A 141 -13.94 -7.18 -9.48
C ASP A 141 -13.92 -8.11 -10.70
N ILE A 142 -14.97 -8.05 -11.52
CA ILE A 142 -15.13 -8.88 -12.71
C ILE A 142 -14.04 -8.54 -13.75
N THR A 143 -13.80 -7.25 -13.98
CA THR A 143 -12.79 -6.80 -14.94
C THR A 143 -11.40 -7.28 -14.54
N TYR A 144 -11.04 -7.14 -13.26
CA TYR A 144 -9.75 -7.57 -12.74
C TYR A 144 -9.63 -9.10 -12.81
N ALA A 145 -10.66 -9.83 -12.40
CA ALA A 145 -10.67 -11.30 -12.45
C ALA A 145 -10.45 -11.83 -13.87
N ILE A 146 -11.18 -11.29 -14.86
CA ILE A 146 -11.01 -11.66 -16.27
C ILE A 146 -9.61 -11.31 -16.77
N PHE A 147 -9.14 -10.08 -16.51
CA PHE A 147 -7.84 -9.63 -16.98
C PHE A 147 -6.69 -10.45 -16.41
N PHE A 148 -6.74 -10.76 -15.10
CA PHE A 148 -5.79 -11.66 -14.46
C PHE A 148 -5.87 -13.05 -15.06
N ALA A 149 -7.07 -13.64 -15.17
CA ALA A 149 -7.24 -14.99 -15.71
C ALA A 149 -6.71 -15.12 -17.15
N VAL A 150 -7.00 -14.14 -18.02
CA VAL A 150 -6.51 -14.11 -19.41
C VAL A 150 -4.99 -13.98 -19.44
N THR A 151 -4.41 -13.06 -18.66
CA THR A 151 -2.95 -12.85 -18.67
C THR A 151 -2.20 -14.07 -18.14
N HIS A 152 -2.70 -14.73 -17.09
CA HIS A 152 -2.14 -16.00 -16.61
C HIS A 152 -2.35 -17.13 -17.62
N GLY A 153 -3.53 -17.21 -18.26
CA GLY A 153 -3.82 -18.19 -19.30
C GLY A 153 -2.88 -18.07 -20.51
N LEU A 154 -2.54 -16.84 -20.94
CA LEU A 154 -1.55 -16.61 -21.98
C LEU A 154 -0.16 -17.17 -21.63
N CYS A 155 0.20 -17.19 -20.34
CA CYS A 155 1.47 -17.76 -19.90
C CYS A 155 1.56 -19.28 -20.14
N LEU A 156 0.42 -19.99 -20.24
CA LEU A 156 0.40 -21.42 -20.58
C LEU A 156 0.91 -21.70 -22.00
N LEU A 157 0.93 -20.69 -22.87
CA LEU A 157 1.50 -20.77 -24.22
C LEU A 157 3.01 -20.51 -24.27
N ALA A 158 3.64 -20.20 -23.14
CA ALA A 158 5.07 -19.92 -23.06
C ALA A 158 5.95 -21.08 -23.57
N PRO A 159 5.69 -22.37 -23.25
CA PRO A 159 6.49 -23.48 -23.76
C PRO A 159 6.46 -23.58 -25.29
N ALA A 160 5.30 -23.34 -25.91
CA ALA A 160 5.13 -23.41 -27.36
C ALA A 160 5.79 -22.25 -28.11
N THR A 161 6.12 -21.15 -27.41
CA THR A 161 6.72 -19.94 -27.99
C THR A 161 8.09 -19.63 -27.42
N PHE A 162 8.70 -20.60 -26.75
CA PHE A 162 9.98 -20.45 -26.07
C PHE A 162 11.11 -20.15 -27.04
N SER A 163 11.93 -19.17 -26.67
CA SER A 163 13.30 -19.03 -27.16
C SER A 163 14.09 -18.14 -26.19
N TRP A 164 15.42 -18.24 -26.20
CA TRP A 164 16.27 -17.37 -25.39
C TRP A 164 16.08 -15.87 -25.70
N LYS A 165 15.74 -15.52 -26.95
CA LYS A 165 15.38 -14.15 -27.32
C LYS A 165 14.12 -13.68 -26.58
N MET A 166 13.13 -14.55 -26.43
CA MET A 166 11.88 -14.23 -25.74
C MET A 166 12.06 -14.15 -24.23
N VAL A 167 12.90 -15.02 -23.64
CA VAL A 167 13.33 -14.89 -22.24
C VAL A 167 14.03 -13.54 -22.00
N GLY A 168 14.94 -13.15 -22.91
CA GLY A 168 15.60 -11.86 -22.86
C GLY A 168 14.63 -10.68 -22.95
N LEU A 169 13.65 -10.74 -23.87
CA LEU A 169 12.59 -9.74 -23.98
C LEU A 169 11.79 -9.65 -22.66
N ALA A 170 11.37 -10.78 -22.10
CA ALA A 170 10.64 -10.81 -20.84
C ALA A 170 11.45 -10.21 -19.69
N PHE A 171 12.74 -10.53 -19.61
CA PHE A 171 13.63 -9.98 -18.59
C PHE A 171 13.82 -8.47 -18.73
N VAL A 172 14.01 -7.97 -19.96
CA VAL A 172 14.11 -6.52 -20.21
C VAL A 172 12.81 -5.82 -19.82
N THR A 173 11.66 -6.36 -20.23
CA THR A 173 10.37 -5.79 -19.83
C THR A 173 10.22 -5.78 -18.32
N TYR A 174 10.53 -6.90 -17.65
CA TYR A 174 10.50 -7.02 -16.19
C TYR A 174 11.41 -6.01 -15.48
N PHE A 175 12.63 -5.77 -15.98
CA PHE A 175 13.52 -4.77 -15.41
C PHE A 175 12.99 -3.34 -15.61
N VAL A 176 12.49 -3.02 -16.82
CA VAL A 176 11.94 -1.71 -17.15
C VAL A 176 10.67 -1.42 -16.34
N THR A 177 9.75 -2.36 -16.23
CA THR A 177 8.49 -2.13 -15.51
C THR A 177 8.65 -2.30 -14.00
N GLY A 178 9.50 -3.22 -13.54
CA GLY A 178 9.75 -3.49 -12.13
C GLY A 178 10.77 -2.54 -11.51
N CYS A 179 12.04 -2.61 -11.92
CA CYS A 179 13.13 -1.84 -11.29
C CYS A 179 13.06 -0.34 -11.61
N MET A 180 12.88 0.01 -12.88
CA MET A 180 12.77 1.42 -13.30
C MET A 180 11.38 1.99 -13.02
N GLY A 181 10.35 1.18 -13.24
CA GLY A 181 8.97 1.56 -13.02
C GLY A 181 8.57 1.52 -11.54
N ILE A 182 8.19 0.34 -11.04
CA ILE A 182 7.59 0.19 -9.71
C ILE A 182 8.54 0.66 -8.60
N THR A 183 9.75 0.11 -8.50
CA THR A 183 10.60 0.32 -7.32
C THR A 183 11.24 1.71 -7.32
N PHE A 184 11.81 2.15 -8.45
CA PHE A 184 12.39 3.49 -8.56
C PHE A 184 11.34 4.59 -8.57
N SER A 185 10.33 4.51 -9.44
CA SER A 185 9.34 5.57 -9.62
C SER A 185 8.21 5.49 -8.62
N PHE A 186 7.24 4.59 -8.83
CA PHE A 186 6.00 4.59 -8.05
C PHE A 186 6.28 4.51 -6.56
N HIS A 187 7.17 3.62 -6.16
CA HIS A 187 7.49 3.40 -4.75
C HIS A 187 8.39 4.51 -4.17
N ARG A 188 9.69 4.52 -4.50
CA ARG A 188 10.65 5.39 -3.80
C ARG A 188 10.51 6.86 -4.16
N GLN A 189 10.26 7.18 -5.44
CA GLN A 189 10.18 8.56 -5.91
C GLN A 189 8.82 9.20 -5.64
N LEU A 190 7.72 8.59 -6.09
CA LEU A 190 6.40 9.22 -6.06
C LEU A 190 5.70 9.02 -4.71
N SER A 191 5.69 7.81 -4.16
CA SER A 191 5.06 7.57 -2.85
C SER A 191 5.86 8.19 -1.71
N HIS A 192 7.16 7.90 -1.63
CA HIS A 192 8.00 8.27 -0.47
C HIS A 192 8.83 9.54 -0.65
N ARG A 193 8.94 10.07 -1.87
CA ARG A 193 9.74 11.26 -2.18
C ARG A 193 11.16 11.13 -1.63
N ALA A 194 11.75 9.96 -1.81
CA ALA A 194 13.05 9.61 -1.26
C ALA A 194 14.22 10.34 -1.96
N PHE A 195 13.98 10.82 -3.18
CA PHE A 195 14.88 11.62 -3.99
C PHE A 195 14.07 12.42 -5.02
N GLN A 196 14.74 13.29 -5.77
CA GLN A 196 14.17 14.08 -6.86
C GLN A 196 14.95 13.84 -8.15
N THR A 197 14.27 13.91 -9.30
CA THR A 197 14.90 13.89 -10.63
C THR A 197 14.32 15.00 -11.50
N PRO A 198 14.98 15.39 -12.62
CA PRO A 198 14.33 16.20 -13.64
C PRO A 198 13.00 15.59 -14.10
N LYS A 199 12.03 16.45 -14.43
CA LYS A 199 10.65 16.03 -14.73
C LYS A 199 10.54 15.07 -15.92
N TRP A 200 11.38 15.21 -16.94
CA TRP A 200 11.38 14.28 -18.06
C TRP A 200 11.73 12.86 -17.62
N LEU A 201 12.66 12.70 -16.67
CA LEU A 201 13.08 11.41 -16.14
C LEU A 201 12.03 10.85 -15.17
N GLU A 202 11.47 11.69 -14.31
CA GLU A 202 10.36 11.32 -13.41
C GLU A 202 9.17 10.78 -14.23
N TYR A 203 8.74 11.49 -15.27
CA TYR A 203 7.63 11.07 -16.12
C TYR A 203 7.95 9.83 -16.95
N PHE A 204 9.18 9.71 -17.45
CA PHE A 204 9.61 8.50 -18.16
C PHE A 204 9.55 7.25 -17.26
N MET A 205 10.12 7.33 -16.06
CA MET A 205 10.11 6.21 -15.12
C MET A 205 8.69 5.90 -14.63
N ALA A 206 7.85 6.92 -14.41
CA ALA A 206 6.44 6.73 -14.08
C ALA A 206 5.64 6.09 -15.22
N TYR A 207 5.96 6.41 -16.48
CA TYR A 207 5.36 5.75 -17.64
C TYR A 207 5.75 4.26 -17.68
N CYS A 208 7.03 3.93 -17.48
CA CYS A 208 7.50 2.55 -17.36
C CYS A 208 6.76 1.79 -16.25
N ALA A 209 6.49 2.44 -15.11
CA ALA A 209 5.72 1.87 -14.01
C ALA A 209 4.27 1.56 -14.40
N SER A 210 3.59 2.45 -15.13
CA SER A 210 2.23 2.16 -15.62
C SER A 210 2.17 0.94 -16.55
N LEU A 211 3.26 0.61 -17.25
CA LEU A 211 3.35 -0.61 -18.06
C LEU A 211 3.53 -1.88 -17.21
N ALA A 212 3.73 -1.78 -15.89
CA ALA A 212 3.68 -2.92 -14.96
C ALA A 212 2.26 -3.46 -14.75
N ILE A 213 1.24 -2.69 -15.14
CA ILE A 213 -0.18 -3.04 -15.02
C ILE A 213 -0.57 -3.31 -13.55
N GLN A 214 -0.24 -2.38 -12.65
CA GLN A 214 -0.57 -2.46 -11.22
C GLN A 214 -1.51 -1.33 -10.77
N GLY A 215 -2.09 -0.57 -11.71
CA GLY A 215 -2.85 0.63 -11.46
C GLY A 215 -2.19 1.85 -12.11
N ASP A 216 -2.96 2.93 -12.27
CA ASP A 216 -2.41 4.20 -12.72
C ASP A 216 -1.56 4.85 -11.60
N PRO A 217 -0.70 5.84 -11.93
CA PRO A 217 0.21 6.44 -10.97
C PRO A 217 -0.47 7.06 -9.74
N VAL A 218 -1.67 7.63 -9.90
CA VAL A 218 -2.37 8.31 -8.81
C VAL A 218 -2.93 7.27 -7.84
N THR A 219 -3.62 6.26 -8.37
CA THR A 219 -4.24 5.19 -7.57
C THR A 219 -3.17 4.39 -6.82
N TRP A 220 -2.12 3.93 -7.52
CA TRP A 220 -1.05 3.14 -6.89
C TRP A 220 -0.37 3.91 -5.76
N VAL A 221 -0.03 5.19 -5.99
CA VAL A 221 0.61 6.04 -4.97
C VAL A 221 -0.33 6.31 -3.79
N SER A 222 -1.61 6.52 -4.06
CA SER A 222 -2.63 6.71 -3.01
C SER A 222 -2.73 5.46 -2.13
N ASP A 223 -2.93 4.30 -2.73
CA ASP A 223 -3.11 3.03 -2.03
C ASP A 223 -1.86 2.65 -1.23
N HIS A 224 -0.67 2.87 -1.80
CA HIS A 224 0.59 2.66 -1.09
C HIS A 224 0.75 3.59 0.12
N ARG A 225 0.34 4.86 0.00
CA ARG A 225 0.34 5.81 1.13
C ARG A 225 -0.70 5.42 2.20
N VAL A 226 -1.86 4.89 1.82
CA VAL A 226 -2.85 4.32 2.74
C VAL A 226 -2.25 3.11 3.47
N HIS A 227 -1.59 2.21 2.74
CA HIS A 227 -0.90 1.07 3.32
C HIS A 227 0.12 1.50 4.39
N HIS A 228 0.99 2.47 4.12
CA HIS A 228 1.95 2.94 5.13
C HIS A 228 1.29 3.60 6.35
N LEU A 229 0.22 4.37 6.12
CA LEU A 229 -0.51 5.03 7.21
C LEU A 229 -1.18 4.01 8.14
N HIS A 230 -1.66 2.91 7.57
CA HIS A 230 -2.52 1.93 8.25
C HIS A 230 -1.94 0.53 8.32
N THR A 231 -0.65 0.33 8.04
CA THR A 231 -0.04 -1.00 7.83
C THR A 231 -0.48 -2.02 8.87
N ASP A 232 -0.96 -3.18 8.43
CA ASP A 232 -1.40 -4.29 9.29
C ASP A 232 -2.51 -3.92 10.31
N THR A 233 -3.24 -2.84 10.07
CA THR A 233 -4.49 -2.49 10.79
C THR A 233 -5.69 -2.79 9.90
N PRO A 234 -6.93 -2.77 10.42
CA PRO A 234 -8.13 -3.02 9.61
C PRO A 234 -8.33 -2.08 8.41
N LEU A 235 -7.67 -0.92 8.39
CA LEU A 235 -7.73 0.04 7.28
C LEU A 235 -6.64 -0.20 6.22
N ASP A 236 -5.71 -1.13 6.45
CA ASP A 236 -4.77 -1.57 5.42
C ASP A 236 -5.50 -2.39 4.34
N LEU A 237 -5.27 -2.07 3.08
CA LEU A 237 -5.87 -2.76 1.95
C LEU A 237 -5.46 -4.24 1.91
N HIS A 238 -4.21 -4.53 2.24
CA HIS A 238 -3.62 -5.87 2.07
C HIS A 238 -2.97 -6.40 3.35
N SER A 239 -3.64 -6.20 4.49
CA SER A 239 -3.19 -6.71 5.79
C SER A 239 -2.99 -8.23 5.78
N PRO A 240 -1.86 -8.76 6.29
CA PRO A 240 -1.62 -10.18 6.48
C PRO A 240 -2.52 -10.79 7.56
N TYR A 241 -3.15 -9.97 8.41
CA TYR A 241 -4.11 -10.43 9.42
C TYR A 241 -5.44 -10.90 8.82
N GLU A 242 -5.70 -10.66 7.53
CA GLU A 242 -6.78 -11.32 6.78
C GLU A 242 -6.33 -12.59 6.04
N GLY A 243 -5.06 -12.95 6.23
CA GLY A 243 -4.42 -14.16 5.73
C GLY A 243 -3.53 -13.91 4.51
N PHE A 244 -2.58 -14.84 4.31
CA PHE A 244 -1.57 -14.75 3.25
C PHE A 244 -2.13 -14.47 1.85
N TRP A 245 -3.20 -15.18 1.47
CA TRP A 245 -3.79 -15.03 0.14
C TRP A 245 -4.58 -13.72 -0.02
N TRP A 246 -5.09 -13.15 1.07
CA TRP A 246 -5.68 -11.81 1.03
C TRP A 246 -4.59 -10.80 0.70
N SER A 247 -3.50 -10.77 1.48
CA SER A 247 -2.40 -9.83 1.26
C SER A 247 -1.64 -10.07 -0.05
N HIS A 248 -1.61 -11.30 -0.57
CA HIS A 248 -0.96 -11.61 -1.84
C HIS A 248 -1.76 -11.09 -3.05
N MET A 249 -3.06 -11.36 -3.12
CA MET A 249 -3.86 -10.98 -4.29
C MET A 249 -5.35 -10.77 -4.02
N GLY A 250 -5.89 -11.36 -2.94
CA GLY A 250 -7.32 -11.34 -2.66
C GLY A 250 -7.90 -9.93 -2.53
N TRP A 251 -7.14 -9.01 -1.94
CA TRP A 251 -7.55 -7.61 -1.76
C TRP A 251 -7.87 -6.88 -3.08
N MET A 252 -7.29 -7.32 -4.20
CA MET A 252 -7.49 -6.68 -5.51
C MET A 252 -8.83 -7.06 -6.14
N PHE A 253 -9.47 -8.13 -5.68
CA PHE A 253 -10.75 -8.61 -6.21
C PHE A 253 -11.91 -8.30 -5.25
N ASP A 254 -11.76 -7.22 -4.47
CA ASP A 254 -12.78 -6.72 -3.57
C ASP A 254 -12.92 -5.20 -3.62
N GLU A 255 -13.61 -4.71 -4.67
CA GLU A 255 -13.94 -3.30 -4.91
C GLU A 255 -14.59 -2.66 -3.69
N GLU A 256 -15.55 -3.34 -3.07
CA GLU A 256 -16.23 -2.81 -1.88
C GLU A 256 -15.28 -2.63 -0.68
N ALA A 257 -14.38 -3.58 -0.43
CA ALA A 257 -13.39 -3.45 0.63
C ALA A 257 -12.35 -2.36 0.32
N HIS A 258 -11.94 -2.22 -0.94
CA HIS A 258 -11.04 -1.17 -1.39
C HIS A 258 -11.66 0.21 -1.20
N ASP A 259 -12.88 0.43 -1.73
CA ASP A 259 -13.59 1.71 -1.64
C ASP A 259 -13.88 2.11 -0.19
N GLN A 260 -14.15 1.16 0.70
CA GLN A 260 -14.34 1.46 2.13
C GLN A 260 -13.06 1.96 2.81
N ARG A 261 -11.90 1.40 2.45
CA ARG A 261 -10.60 1.70 3.10
C ARG A 261 -9.87 2.87 2.43
N SER A 262 -10.04 3.05 1.12
CA SER A 262 -9.39 4.05 0.28
C SER A 262 -10.41 4.82 -0.60
N PRO A 263 -11.46 5.45 -0.02
CA PRO A 263 -12.56 6.07 -0.77
C PRO A 263 -12.17 7.29 -1.61
N THR A 264 -10.99 7.88 -1.37
CA THR A 264 -10.54 9.08 -2.08
C THR A 264 -9.05 9.02 -2.36
N MET A 265 -8.64 9.66 -3.45
CA MET A 265 -7.23 9.82 -3.83
C MET A 265 -6.65 11.17 -3.36
N SER A 266 -7.21 11.76 -2.30
CA SER A 266 -6.84 13.10 -1.82
C SER A 266 -5.42 13.17 -1.26
N ASN A 267 -4.94 12.05 -0.70
CA ASN A 267 -3.56 11.87 -0.25
C ASN A 267 -2.53 11.91 -1.39
N ALA A 268 -2.95 11.79 -2.66
CA ALA A 268 -2.12 11.87 -3.88
C ALA A 268 -2.38 13.16 -4.69
N SER A 269 -2.87 14.21 -4.03
CA SER A 269 -3.18 15.50 -4.67
C SER A 269 -1.97 16.20 -5.33
N ASP A 270 -0.74 15.88 -4.92
CA ASP A 270 0.49 16.32 -5.57
C ASP A 270 0.65 15.78 -7.00
N LEU A 271 0.18 14.57 -7.27
CA LEU A 271 0.16 13.99 -8.62
C LEU A 271 -0.99 14.57 -9.43
N LEU A 272 -2.18 14.69 -8.84
CA LEU A 272 -3.38 15.23 -9.51
C LEU A 272 -3.21 16.67 -10.01
N LYS A 273 -2.33 17.46 -9.40
CA LYS A 273 -1.99 18.81 -9.87
C LYS A 273 -1.21 18.82 -11.19
N GLN A 274 -0.63 17.69 -11.61
CA GLN A 274 0.22 17.61 -12.80
C GLN A 274 -0.59 17.05 -13.99
N PRO A 275 -0.62 17.73 -15.16
CA PRO A 275 -1.35 17.26 -16.33
C PRO A 275 -0.95 15.87 -16.81
N PHE A 276 0.34 15.52 -16.68
CA PHE A 276 0.86 14.20 -17.05
C PHE A 276 0.16 13.07 -16.28
N TYR A 277 0.07 13.14 -14.95
CA TYR A 277 -0.54 12.09 -14.15
C TYR A 277 -2.07 11.99 -14.36
N ARG A 278 -2.75 13.13 -14.58
CA ARG A 278 -4.17 13.11 -14.97
C ARG A 278 -4.39 12.44 -16.33
N HIS A 279 -3.48 12.66 -17.29
CA HIS A 279 -3.52 11.96 -18.57
C HIS A 279 -3.32 10.45 -18.39
N MET A 280 -2.28 10.06 -17.63
CA MET A 280 -2.00 8.65 -17.34
C MET A 280 -3.17 7.95 -16.67
N GLN A 281 -3.82 8.59 -15.70
CA GLN A 281 -5.03 8.07 -15.06
C GLN A 281 -6.19 7.91 -16.04
N LYS A 282 -6.46 8.93 -16.86
CA LYS A 282 -7.57 8.91 -17.83
C LYS A 282 -7.39 7.86 -18.94
N PHE A 283 -6.16 7.67 -19.42
CA PHE A 283 -5.86 6.81 -20.57
C PHE A 283 -5.11 5.53 -20.19
N TYR A 284 -5.16 5.13 -18.91
CA TYR A 284 -4.42 4.00 -18.37
C TYR A 284 -4.58 2.72 -19.21
N PHE A 285 -5.82 2.29 -19.49
CA PHE A 285 -6.07 1.09 -20.28
C PHE A 285 -5.60 1.20 -21.74
N ALA A 286 -5.55 2.40 -22.32
CA ALA A 286 -4.99 2.60 -23.65
C ALA A 286 -3.47 2.37 -23.65
N HIS A 287 -2.76 2.78 -22.59
CA HIS A 287 -1.33 2.49 -22.44
C HIS A 287 -1.06 1.00 -22.17
N VAL A 288 -1.94 0.33 -21.42
CA VAL A 288 -1.89 -1.13 -21.25
C VAL A 288 -2.05 -1.84 -22.61
N ALA A 289 -3.03 -1.45 -23.41
CA ALA A 289 -3.23 -2.00 -24.76
C ALA A 289 -2.02 -1.72 -25.67
N LEU A 290 -1.46 -0.50 -25.60
CA LEU A 290 -0.27 -0.11 -26.36
C LEU A 290 0.95 -0.97 -26.02
N LYS A 291 1.14 -1.35 -24.74
CA LYS A 291 2.19 -2.29 -24.34
C LYS A 291 2.07 -3.61 -25.11
N PHE A 292 0.89 -4.25 -25.09
CA PHE A 292 0.70 -5.53 -25.77
C PHE A 292 0.81 -5.39 -27.29
N ALA A 293 0.32 -4.29 -27.88
CA ALA A 293 0.52 -3.99 -29.29
C ALA A 293 2.00 -3.83 -29.65
N LEU A 294 2.79 -3.15 -28.80
CA LEU A 294 4.23 -3.00 -28.98
C LEU A 294 4.95 -4.35 -28.90
N MET A 295 4.59 -5.19 -27.93
CA MET A 295 5.17 -6.54 -27.81
C MET A 295 4.85 -7.40 -29.04
N TYR A 296 3.64 -7.28 -29.59
CA TYR A 296 3.27 -7.91 -30.85
C TYR A 296 4.07 -7.35 -32.04
N ALA A 297 4.28 -6.04 -32.12
CA ALA A 297 5.08 -5.44 -33.18
C ALA A 297 6.55 -5.89 -33.14
N ILE A 298 7.12 -6.09 -31.94
CA ILE A 298 8.51 -6.51 -31.76
C ILE A 298 8.73 -7.98 -32.17
N ALA A 299 7.85 -8.89 -31.74
CA ALA A 299 8.10 -10.33 -31.89
C ALA A 299 6.85 -11.18 -32.14
N GLY A 300 5.76 -10.57 -32.62
CA GLY A 300 4.49 -11.24 -32.86
C GLY A 300 3.88 -11.84 -31.60
N LEU A 301 3.19 -12.97 -31.77
CA LEU A 301 2.57 -13.70 -30.66
C LEU A 301 3.57 -14.11 -29.55
N PRO A 302 4.79 -14.63 -29.86
CA PRO A 302 5.81 -14.87 -28.85
C PRO A 302 6.16 -13.62 -28.01
N GLY A 303 6.21 -12.44 -28.63
CA GLY A 303 6.43 -11.18 -27.92
C GLY A 303 5.31 -10.86 -26.93
N VAL A 304 4.05 -11.00 -27.36
CA VAL A 304 2.87 -10.84 -26.49
C VAL A 304 2.89 -11.80 -25.31
N ILE A 305 3.26 -13.06 -25.54
CA ILE A 305 3.31 -14.06 -24.48
C ILE A 305 4.45 -13.75 -23.51
N TRP A 306 5.67 -13.56 -23.99
CA TRP A 306 6.83 -13.43 -23.12
C TRP A 306 7.05 -12.01 -22.57
N GLY A 307 7.12 -11.01 -23.44
CA GLY A 307 7.27 -9.60 -23.05
C GLY A 307 5.98 -8.99 -22.51
N GLY A 308 4.82 -9.46 -22.97
CA GLY A 308 3.52 -9.04 -22.47
C GLY A 308 3.12 -9.80 -21.21
N ALA A 309 2.69 -11.05 -21.35
CA ALA A 309 2.04 -11.80 -20.27
C ALA A 309 3.01 -12.33 -19.21
N VAL A 310 4.03 -13.12 -19.59
CA VAL A 310 4.98 -13.77 -18.66
C VAL A 310 5.73 -12.73 -17.83
N ALA A 311 6.28 -11.68 -18.46
CA ALA A 311 6.96 -10.61 -17.74
C ALA A 311 6.03 -9.90 -16.74
N THR A 312 4.76 -9.70 -17.10
CA THR A 312 3.76 -9.06 -16.21
C THR A 312 3.40 -9.97 -15.04
N VAL A 313 3.04 -11.22 -15.28
CA VAL A 313 2.64 -12.18 -14.25
C VAL A 313 3.80 -12.45 -13.29
N PHE A 314 5.03 -12.58 -13.81
CA PHE A 314 6.21 -12.71 -12.98
C PHE A 314 6.40 -11.48 -12.08
N LEU A 315 6.33 -10.27 -12.64
CA LEU A 315 6.44 -9.04 -11.87
C LEU A 315 5.33 -8.89 -10.82
N TRP A 316 4.09 -9.25 -11.17
CA TRP A 316 2.95 -9.22 -10.26
C TRP A 316 3.23 -10.07 -9.03
N HIS A 317 3.56 -11.36 -9.18
CA HIS A 317 3.84 -12.21 -8.04
C HIS A 317 5.05 -11.75 -7.23
N VAL A 318 6.11 -11.27 -7.89
CA VAL A 318 7.27 -10.68 -7.18
C VAL A 318 6.85 -9.48 -6.34
N THR A 319 6.00 -8.60 -6.87
CA THR A 319 5.48 -7.44 -6.14
C THR A 319 4.54 -7.86 -5.01
N PHE A 320 3.65 -8.82 -5.27
CA PHE A 320 2.71 -9.33 -4.28
C PHE A 320 3.40 -10.04 -3.12
N PHE A 321 4.57 -10.66 -3.35
CA PHE A 321 5.41 -11.18 -2.28
C PHE A 321 5.96 -10.10 -1.35
N VAL A 322 6.06 -8.84 -1.78
CA VAL A 322 6.38 -7.72 -0.89
C VAL A 322 5.26 -7.58 0.16
N ASN A 323 4.00 -7.48 -0.28
CA ASN A 323 2.83 -7.33 0.61
C ASN A 323 2.56 -8.58 1.47
N SER A 324 2.81 -9.77 0.93
CA SER A 324 2.46 -11.04 1.57
C SER A 324 3.64 -11.69 2.28
N ALA A 325 4.63 -12.17 1.52
CA ALA A 325 5.76 -12.87 2.11
C ALA A 325 6.52 -11.95 3.07
N SER A 326 6.78 -10.70 2.69
CA SER A 326 7.56 -9.76 3.50
C SER A 326 6.77 -9.16 4.68
N HIS A 327 5.53 -9.59 4.91
CA HIS A 327 4.79 -9.35 6.16
C HIS A 327 4.61 -10.63 7.00
N VAL A 328 5.16 -11.75 6.57
CA VAL A 328 4.89 -13.06 7.19
C VAL A 328 6.19 -13.78 7.56
N TRP A 329 7.21 -13.74 6.70
CA TRP A 329 8.45 -14.47 6.87
C TRP A 329 9.67 -13.55 6.88
N GLY A 330 10.77 -13.99 7.46
CA GLY A 330 12.03 -13.24 7.50
C GLY A 330 12.35 -12.64 8.86
N ASN A 331 13.24 -11.65 8.89
CA ASN A 331 13.72 -11.03 10.13
C ASN A 331 13.24 -9.57 10.29
N GLN A 332 13.18 -9.09 11.52
CA GLN A 332 12.82 -7.71 11.89
C GLN A 332 13.98 -7.06 12.68
N PRO A 333 14.99 -6.51 12.00
CA PRO A 333 16.09 -5.81 12.67
C PRO A 333 15.69 -4.47 13.29
N PHE A 334 14.55 -3.88 12.90
CA PHE A 334 14.06 -2.60 13.38
C PHE A 334 12.65 -2.72 13.98
N ARG A 335 12.42 -1.99 15.07
CA ARG A 335 11.15 -1.92 15.82
C ARG A 335 10.13 -1.04 15.09
N THR A 336 9.40 -1.61 14.13
CA THR A 336 8.32 -0.93 13.40
C THR A 336 6.97 -1.05 14.09
N GLY A 337 6.76 -2.13 14.86
CA GLY A 337 5.48 -2.47 15.50
C GLY A 337 4.45 -3.09 14.54
N ASP A 338 4.78 -3.19 13.26
CA ASP A 338 4.02 -3.93 12.25
C ASP A 338 4.65 -5.31 11.98
N GLN A 339 4.11 -6.05 11.04
CA GLN A 339 4.56 -7.38 10.64
C GLN A 339 5.59 -7.36 9.49
N SER A 340 6.08 -6.20 9.05
CA SER A 340 7.06 -6.09 7.95
C SER A 340 8.38 -6.82 8.29
N ARG A 341 9.00 -7.50 7.34
CA ARG A 341 10.16 -8.38 7.53
C ARG A 341 11.12 -8.24 6.36
N ASN A 342 12.40 -8.47 6.61
CA ASN A 342 13.40 -8.59 5.56
C ASN A 342 13.48 -10.03 5.05
N ILE A 343 13.32 -10.21 3.74
CA ILE A 343 13.47 -11.48 3.02
C ILE A 343 14.42 -11.29 1.84
N TRP A 344 15.52 -12.05 1.84
CA TRP A 344 16.60 -11.86 0.86
C TRP A 344 16.20 -12.21 -0.57
N TRP A 345 15.40 -13.26 -0.79
CA TRP A 345 15.02 -13.66 -2.15
C TRP A 345 14.00 -12.69 -2.75
N VAL A 346 13.10 -12.13 -1.95
CA VAL A 346 12.26 -10.97 -2.36
C VAL A 346 13.17 -9.77 -2.60
N GLY A 347 14.21 -9.56 -1.80
CA GLY A 347 15.18 -8.48 -1.99
C GLY A 347 15.85 -8.55 -3.36
N ILE A 348 16.19 -9.76 -3.85
CA ILE A 348 16.80 -9.95 -5.16
C ILE A 348 15.77 -9.78 -6.28
N LEU A 349 14.64 -10.49 -6.20
CA LEU A 349 13.61 -10.46 -7.26
C LEU A 349 12.92 -9.09 -7.33
N ALA A 350 12.58 -8.48 -6.22
CA ALA A 350 11.96 -7.17 -6.18
C ALA A 350 13.00 -6.04 -6.12
N PHE A 351 14.22 -6.22 -6.65
CA PHE A 351 15.20 -5.13 -6.84
C PHE A 351 15.53 -4.29 -5.58
N GLY A 352 15.42 -4.88 -4.39
CA GLY A 352 15.64 -4.26 -3.08
C GLY A 352 14.40 -4.17 -2.19
N GLU A 353 13.18 -4.39 -2.71
CA GLU A 353 11.94 -4.19 -1.94
C GLU A 353 11.68 -5.24 -0.86
N GLY A 354 12.35 -6.40 -0.93
CA GLY A 354 12.29 -7.42 0.12
C GLY A 354 13.02 -7.05 1.42
N TRP A 355 13.75 -5.94 1.47
CA TRP A 355 14.24 -5.38 2.73
C TRP A 355 13.12 -4.58 3.41
N HIS A 356 11.98 -5.23 3.61
CA HIS A 356 10.72 -4.55 3.88
C HIS A 356 10.61 -4.01 5.30
N ASN A 357 11.19 -4.69 6.29
CA ASN A 357 11.28 -4.11 7.64
C ASN A 357 12.15 -2.85 7.68
N ASN A 358 13.24 -2.83 6.91
CA ASN A 358 14.06 -1.62 6.79
C ASN A 358 13.28 -0.48 6.15
N HIS A 359 12.51 -0.79 5.10
CA HIS A 359 11.64 0.15 4.43
C HIS A 359 10.59 0.73 5.39
N HIS A 360 9.86 -0.11 6.11
CA HIS A 360 8.86 0.34 7.10
C HIS A 360 9.47 1.15 8.24
N ALA A 361 10.70 0.85 8.64
CA ALA A 361 11.41 1.62 9.64
C ALA A 361 11.82 3.02 9.14
N PHE A 362 12.15 3.14 7.85
CA PHE A 362 12.67 4.36 7.25
C PHE A 362 12.05 4.62 5.88
N GLU A 363 10.73 4.78 5.83
CA GLU A 363 9.95 4.86 4.59
C GLU A 363 10.43 5.94 3.62
N PHE A 364 11.03 7.02 4.13
CA PHE A 364 11.56 8.13 3.34
C PHE A 364 12.91 7.81 2.68
N SER A 365 13.56 6.70 3.03
CA SER A 365 14.92 6.35 2.60
C SER A 365 14.94 5.92 1.14
N ALA A 366 15.90 6.44 0.37
CA ALA A 366 16.13 5.98 -1.00
C ALA A 366 16.78 4.58 -1.07
N ARG A 367 17.27 4.09 0.07
CA ARG A 367 17.98 2.82 0.22
C ARG A 367 17.23 1.92 1.20
N HIS A 368 16.78 0.76 0.73
CA HIS A 368 16.14 -0.24 1.58
C HIS A 368 17.15 -1.26 2.11
N GLY A 369 18.22 -1.54 1.35
CA GLY A 369 19.34 -2.39 1.81
C GLY A 369 20.25 -1.72 2.84
N ILE A 370 19.75 -1.45 4.05
CA ILE A 370 20.44 -0.72 5.13
C ILE A 370 21.57 -1.55 5.76
N LEU A 371 21.39 -2.86 5.89
CA LEU A 371 22.31 -3.77 6.54
C LEU A 371 23.31 -4.38 5.56
N LYS A 372 24.47 -4.79 6.07
CA LYS A 372 25.53 -5.45 5.28
C LYS A 372 24.99 -6.70 4.58
N GLY A 373 25.33 -6.86 3.30
CA GLY A 373 24.89 -7.99 2.47
C GLY A 373 23.50 -7.81 1.83
N GLN A 374 22.78 -6.73 2.13
CA GLN A 374 21.47 -6.48 1.55
C GLN A 374 21.60 -5.81 0.17
N PHE A 375 21.54 -6.62 -0.88
CA PHE A 375 21.63 -6.17 -2.26
C PHE A 375 20.38 -5.39 -2.67
N ASP A 376 20.56 -4.18 -3.21
CA ASP A 376 19.48 -3.25 -3.54
C ASP A 376 19.75 -2.61 -4.91
N ILE A 377 19.24 -3.26 -5.97
CA ILE A 377 19.47 -2.87 -7.36
C ILE A 377 18.96 -1.44 -7.62
N THR A 378 17.78 -1.12 -7.10
CA THR A 378 17.16 0.19 -7.26
C THR A 378 18.03 1.28 -6.63
N TRP A 379 18.60 1.02 -5.45
CA TRP A 379 19.55 1.95 -4.82
C TRP A 379 20.79 2.19 -5.67
N TYR A 380 21.38 1.14 -6.26
CA TYR A 380 22.54 1.32 -7.12
C TYR A 380 22.22 2.16 -8.36
N MET A 381 21.02 2.01 -8.93
CA MET A 381 20.54 2.85 -10.01
C MET A 381 20.37 4.32 -9.58
N ILE A 382 19.73 4.57 -8.43
CA ILE A 382 19.62 5.93 -7.85
C ILE A 382 21.01 6.54 -7.63
N ARG A 383 21.97 5.76 -7.12
CA ARG A 383 23.36 6.20 -6.93
C ARG A 383 24.08 6.52 -8.22
N GLY A 384 23.85 5.75 -9.28
CA GLY A 384 24.35 6.06 -10.62
C GLY A 384 23.83 7.41 -11.11
N LEU A 385 22.51 7.63 -11.02
CA LEU A 385 21.88 8.90 -11.39
C LEU A 385 22.34 10.07 -10.50
N GLN A 386 22.59 9.82 -9.21
CA GLN A 386 23.12 10.82 -8.30
C GLN A 386 24.53 11.28 -8.73
N LYS A 387 25.40 10.35 -9.14
CA LYS A 387 26.73 10.68 -9.67
C LYS A 387 26.65 11.49 -10.96
N LEU A 388 25.63 11.27 -11.78
CA LEU A 388 25.37 12.02 -13.01
C LEU A 388 24.68 13.37 -12.76
N GLY A 389 24.36 13.72 -11.51
CA GLY A 389 23.60 14.93 -11.17
C GLY A 389 22.10 14.87 -11.53
N LEU A 390 21.59 13.70 -11.92
CA LEU A 390 20.20 13.48 -12.30
C LEU A 390 19.30 13.09 -11.13
N ALA A 391 19.87 12.56 -10.04
CA ALA A 391 19.14 12.33 -8.79
C ALA A 391 19.68 13.23 -7.67
N THR A 392 18.82 14.09 -7.14
CA THR A 392 19.16 15.07 -6.08
C THR A 392 18.30 14.85 -4.85
N ASN A 393 18.66 15.50 -3.73
CA ASN A 393 17.93 15.40 -2.47
C ASN A 393 17.67 13.94 -2.01
N VAL A 394 18.67 13.08 -2.23
CA VAL A 394 18.63 11.65 -1.88
C VAL A 394 18.68 11.49 -0.38
N LYS A 395 17.63 10.92 0.20
CA LYS A 395 17.46 10.75 1.65
C LYS A 395 17.96 9.39 2.12
N LEU A 396 18.61 9.38 3.28
CA LEU A 396 19.04 8.20 4.02
C LEU A 396 18.78 8.44 5.52
N PRO A 397 18.53 7.39 6.33
CA PRO A 397 18.35 7.57 7.75
C PRO A 397 19.66 7.96 8.44
N SER A 398 19.57 8.96 9.31
CA SER A 398 20.67 9.41 10.17
C SER A 398 21.01 8.36 11.24
N ARG A 399 22.18 8.50 11.86
CA ARG A 399 22.58 7.64 12.99
C ARG A 399 21.56 7.65 14.13
N ALA A 400 21.01 8.82 14.44
CA ALA A 400 20.01 8.98 15.50
C ALA A 400 18.70 8.22 15.17
N GLN A 401 18.22 8.30 13.92
CA GLN A 401 17.03 7.57 13.47
C GLN A 401 17.26 6.05 13.52
N LEU A 402 18.43 5.59 13.07
CA LEU A 402 18.81 4.17 13.14
C LEU A 402 18.82 3.66 14.58
N ASN A 403 19.47 4.38 15.50
CA ASN A 403 19.54 4.01 16.91
C ASN A 403 18.15 3.94 17.57
N LYS A 404 17.24 4.85 17.21
CA LYS A 404 15.88 4.89 17.78
C LYS A 404 15.12 3.59 17.52
N LEU A 405 15.20 3.05 16.30
CA LEU A 405 14.43 1.87 15.88
C LEU A 405 15.20 0.56 16.05
N THR A 406 16.51 0.61 16.27
CA THR A 406 17.31 -0.58 16.58
C THR A 406 16.91 -1.13 17.97
N PRO A 407 16.66 -2.44 18.12
CA PRO A 407 16.43 -3.06 19.42
C PRO A 407 17.60 -2.83 20.38
N GLU A 408 17.30 -2.60 21.66
CA GLU A 408 18.32 -2.40 22.69
C GLU A 408 19.28 -3.59 22.78
N GLY A 409 20.56 -3.30 23.01
CA GLY A 409 21.60 -4.34 23.06
C GLY A 409 22.00 -4.91 21.69
N THR A 410 21.44 -4.42 20.58
CA THR A 410 21.83 -4.84 19.22
C THR A 410 22.65 -3.76 18.51
N ALA A 411 23.62 -4.19 17.70
CA ALA A 411 24.46 -3.31 16.88
C ALA A 411 24.50 -3.83 15.44
N PRO A 412 23.46 -3.54 14.64
CA PRO A 412 23.40 -4.02 13.26
C PRO A 412 24.56 -3.48 12.43
N GLN A 413 25.22 -4.37 11.67
CA GLN A 413 26.26 -3.96 10.73
C GLN A 413 25.63 -3.23 9.55
N LEU A 414 25.82 -1.91 9.50
CA LEU A 414 25.31 -1.07 8.42
C LEU A 414 26.13 -1.24 7.15
N ALA A 415 25.47 -1.13 6.00
CA ALA A 415 26.10 -1.19 4.68
C ALA A 415 26.57 0.19 4.16
N TYR A 416 26.60 1.19 5.03
CA TYR A 416 27.18 2.52 4.81
C TYR A 416 27.43 3.21 6.16
N GLN A 417 28.20 4.29 6.12
CA GLN A 417 28.32 5.20 7.26
C GLN A 417 27.24 6.28 7.13
N PRO A 418 26.25 6.33 8.05
CA PRO A 418 25.26 7.41 8.06
C PRO A 418 25.94 8.73 8.43
N ALA A 419 25.44 9.81 7.82
CA ALA A 419 25.88 11.17 8.11
C ALA A 419 25.48 11.63 9.52
#